data_AF-A0A965K3M2-F1
#
_entry.id   AF-A0A965K3M2-F1
#
_cell.length_a   1.000
_cell.length_b   1.000
_cell.length_c   1.000
_cell.angle_alpha   90.00
_cell.angle_beta   90.00
_cell.angle_gamma   90.00
#
_symmetry.space_group_name_H-M   'P 1'
#
loop_
_entity.id
_entity.type
_entity.pdbx_description
1 polymer ?
#
loop_
_entity_poly.entity_id
_entity_poly.type
_entity_poly.pdbx_seq_one_letter_code
_entity_poly.pdbx_strand_id
1 'polypeptide(L)'
;MACVRDTSNIPIALIAGDFTYKGLCLFKSGDSNLNLKLTQGNIINEKFDGHFWIEAGGLVIDPSIFRTLYSNHIPEALKSEIELRFGADKGCIIASPEEMISSSDFDYIPKYSLSDNTINGLIRGFFAHRAKQ
;
A
#
# COMPACT_ATOMS: atom_id res chain seq x y z
N MET A 1 1.02 6.15 8.56
CA MET A 1 0.39 7.47 8.39
C MET A 1 0.83 8.00 7.03
N ALA A 2 -0.11 8.34 6.14
CA ALA A 2 0.21 8.87 4.81
C ALA A 2 -0.24 10.34 4.74
N CYS A 3 0.59 11.19 4.14
CA CYS A 3 0.27 12.58 3.85
C CYS A 3 0.93 12.90 2.52
N VAL A 4 0.12 13.14 1.49
CA VAL A 4 0.62 13.62 0.20
C VAL A 4 0.49 15.14 0.24
N ARG A 5 1.63 15.84 0.33
CA ARG A 5 1.72 17.30 0.20
C ARG A 5 2.61 17.57 -0.99
N ASP A 6 1.97 17.64 -2.14
CA ASP A 6 2.67 17.88 -3.39
C ASP A 6 2.62 19.37 -3.74
N THR A 7 3.80 19.93 -3.99
CA THR A 7 3.98 21.28 -4.56
C THR A 7 4.81 21.21 -5.85
N SER A 8 5.06 19.99 -6.32
CA SER A 8 5.79 19.70 -7.53
C SER A 8 4.83 19.65 -8.73
N ASN A 9 5.40 19.61 -9.93
CA ASN A 9 4.64 19.37 -11.17
C ASN A 9 4.54 17.88 -11.51
N ILE A 10 4.91 16.99 -10.58
CA ILE A 10 4.93 15.55 -10.78
C ILE A 10 3.59 15.02 -10.27
N PRO A 11 2.76 14.35 -11.10
CA PRO A 11 1.53 13.75 -10.60
C PRO A 11 1.83 12.72 -9.51
N ILE A 12 1.22 12.88 -8.34
CA ILE A 12 1.31 11.95 -7.20
C ILE A 12 -0.08 11.40 -6.89
N ALA A 13 -0.18 10.08 -6.71
CA ALA A 13 -1.39 9.41 -6.27
C ALA A 13 -1.08 8.41 -5.15
N LEU A 14 -1.99 8.29 -4.19
CA LEU A 14 -2.02 7.16 -3.26
C LEU A 14 -2.90 6.08 -3.88
N ILE A 15 -2.33 4.92 -4.13
CA ILE A 15 -2.98 3.79 -4.79
C ILE A 15 -3.27 2.71 -3.75
N ALA A 16 -4.40 2.03 -3.93
CA ALA A 16 -4.74 0.82 -3.23
C ALA A 16 -5.01 -0.32 -4.20
N GLY A 17 -4.60 -1.53 -3.85
CA GLY A 17 -4.84 -2.69 -4.71
C GLY A 17 -4.27 -3.98 -4.16
N ASP A 18 -4.00 -4.90 -5.07
CA ASP A 18 -3.41 -6.19 -4.74
C ASP A 18 -1.89 -6.10 -4.83
N PHE A 19 -1.20 -6.94 -4.06
CA PHE A 19 0.24 -7.09 -4.16
C PHE A 19 0.61 -8.56 -4.18
N THR A 20 1.42 -8.94 -5.17
CA THR A 20 1.96 -10.29 -5.29
C THR A 20 3.47 -10.29 -5.34
N TYR A 21 4.07 -11.37 -4.83
CA TYR A 21 5.49 -11.65 -4.96
C TYR A 21 5.68 -13.02 -5.58
N LYS A 22 6.36 -13.11 -6.74
CA LYS A 22 6.55 -14.37 -7.47
C LYS A 22 5.24 -15.13 -7.72
N GLY A 23 4.15 -14.39 -7.97
CA GLY A 23 2.80 -14.94 -8.16
C GLY A 23 2.09 -15.36 -6.88
N LEU A 24 2.73 -15.31 -5.71
CA LEU A 24 2.07 -15.48 -4.42
C LEU A 24 1.36 -14.17 -4.05
N CYS A 25 0.03 -14.23 -3.93
CA CYS A 25 -0.77 -13.09 -3.49
C CYS A 25 -0.59 -12.87 -1.98
N LEU A 26 0.08 -11.78 -1.60
CA LEU A 26 0.25 -11.40 -0.19
C LEU A 26 -0.82 -10.43 0.29
N PHE A 27 -1.31 -9.57 -0.60
CA PHE A 27 -2.41 -8.65 -0.33
C PHE A 27 -3.47 -8.78 -1.41
N LYS A 28 -4.72 -8.93 -0.98
CA LYS A 28 -5.87 -9.03 -1.86
C LYS A 28 -6.91 -8.02 -1.43
N SER A 29 -7.04 -6.95 -2.20
CA SER A 29 -8.20 -6.09 -2.10
C SER A 29 -9.44 -6.92 -2.46
N GLY A 30 -10.34 -7.09 -1.49
CA GLY A 30 -11.62 -7.71 -1.74
C GLY A 30 -12.48 -6.85 -2.67
N ASP A 31 -13.63 -7.39 -3.07
CA ASP A 31 -14.63 -6.65 -3.86
C ASP A 31 -15.31 -5.52 -3.07
N SER A 32 -14.97 -5.37 -1.77
CA SER A 32 -15.36 -4.26 -0.90
C SER A 32 -14.68 -2.97 -1.35
N ASN A 33 -15.21 -2.45 -2.44
CA ASN A 33 -15.20 -1.09 -2.91
C ASN A 33 -14.68 -0.07 -1.87
N LEU A 34 -13.40 0.32 -2.00
CA LEU A 34 -12.92 1.64 -1.57
C LEU A 34 -13.64 2.78 -2.32
N ASN A 35 -14.60 2.47 -3.21
CA ASN A 35 -15.69 3.35 -3.64
C ASN A 35 -16.61 3.73 -2.46
N LEU A 36 -16.01 4.31 -1.42
CA LEU A 36 -16.66 5.05 -0.37
C LEU A 36 -17.29 6.27 -1.05
N LYS A 37 -18.49 6.13 -1.62
CA LYS A 37 -19.39 7.27 -1.75
C LYS A 37 -19.62 7.72 -0.31
N LEU A 38 -18.79 8.66 0.15
CA LEU A 38 -18.87 9.29 1.45
C LEU A 38 -20.20 10.05 1.50
N THR A 39 -21.30 9.34 1.74
CA THR A 39 -22.57 9.95 2.09
C THR A 39 -22.37 10.50 3.49
N GLN A 40 -22.59 11.81 3.62
CA GLN A 40 -22.34 12.54 4.86
C GLN A 40 -23.02 11.84 6.04
N GLY A 41 -22.22 11.37 7.01
CA GLY A 41 -22.70 10.90 8.31
C GLY A 41 -22.50 9.41 8.63
N ASN A 42 -22.22 8.54 7.64
CA ASN A 42 -22.10 7.11 7.90
C ASN A 42 -20.65 6.69 8.19
N ILE A 43 -20.44 6.03 9.35
CA ILE A 43 -19.17 5.35 9.67
C ILE A 43 -19.19 4.00 8.95
N ILE A 44 -18.22 3.76 8.09
CA ILE A 44 -18.01 2.47 7.43
C ILE A 44 -16.91 1.73 8.20
N ASN A 45 -17.25 0.59 8.79
CA ASN A 45 -16.34 -0.28 9.52
C ASN A 45 -16.15 -1.61 8.77
N GLU A 46 -15.51 -1.52 7.61
CA GLU A 46 -15.22 -2.65 6.74
C GLU A 46 -13.74 -3.00 6.81
N LYS A 47 -13.41 -4.29 6.61
CA LYS A 47 -12.02 -4.75 6.56
C LYS A 47 -11.48 -4.59 5.13
N PHE A 48 -10.30 -3.99 5.02
CA PHE A 48 -9.56 -3.90 3.76
C PHE A 48 -8.28 -4.73 3.88
N ASP A 49 -8.15 -5.74 3.04
CA ASP A 49 -7.04 -6.71 3.02
C ASP A 49 -6.09 -6.49 1.82
N GLY A 50 -6.24 -5.35 1.13
CA GLY A 50 -5.30 -4.91 0.10
C GLY A 50 -4.11 -4.15 0.68
N HIS A 51 -3.28 -3.62 -0.21
CA HIS A 51 -2.09 -2.85 0.13
C HIS A 51 -2.16 -1.43 -0.42
N PHE A 52 -1.39 -0.51 0.18
CA PHE A 52 -1.29 0.87 -0.27
C PHE A 52 0.14 1.23 -0.65
N TRP A 53 0.30 1.95 -1.76
CA TRP A 53 1.57 2.51 -2.21
C TRP A 53 1.37 3.87 -2.86
N ILE A 54 2.47 4.56 -3.16
CA ILE A 54 2.44 5.84 -3.86
C ILE A 54 2.89 5.62 -5.30
N GLU A 55 2.20 6.24 -6.24
CA GLU A 55 2.68 6.39 -7.62
C GLU A 55 3.03 7.86 -7.86
N ALA A 56 4.26 8.12 -8.31
CA ALA A 56 4.75 9.46 -8.58
C ALA A 56 5.70 9.46 -9.78
N GLY A 57 5.38 10.25 -10.81
CA GLY A 57 6.26 10.41 -11.98
C GLY A 57 6.58 9.11 -12.72
N GLY A 58 5.64 8.15 -12.74
CA GLY A 58 5.82 6.83 -13.34
C GLY A 58 6.57 5.82 -12.46
N LEU A 59 6.87 6.17 -11.21
CA LEU A 59 7.51 5.28 -10.24
C LEU A 59 6.49 4.78 -9.21
N VAL A 60 6.66 3.53 -8.78
CA VAL A 60 6.05 2.99 -7.58
C VAL A 60 6.98 3.25 -6.40
N ILE A 61 6.43 3.83 -5.33
CA ILE A 61 7.12 4.13 -4.09
C ILE A 61 6.36 3.43 -2.96
N ASP A 62 7.01 2.47 -2.32
CA ASP A 62 6.43 1.75 -1.19
C ASP A 62 7.34 1.80 0.04
N PRO A 63 7.06 2.71 0.98
CA PRO A 63 7.85 2.87 2.21
C PRO A 63 7.48 1.83 3.28
N SER A 64 6.68 0.82 2.96
CA SER A 64 6.12 -0.12 3.93
C SER A 64 6.33 -1.59 3.60
N ILE A 65 6.54 -1.93 2.32
CA ILE A 65 6.54 -3.34 1.90
C ILE A 65 7.53 -4.19 2.67
N PHE A 66 8.76 -3.73 2.86
CA PHE A 66 9.78 -4.51 3.56
C PHE A 66 9.44 -4.75 5.04
N ARG A 67 8.85 -3.78 5.74
CA ARG A 67 8.37 -4.00 7.12
C ARG A 67 7.32 -5.10 7.19
N THR A 68 6.47 -5.15 6.17
CA THR A 68 5.42 -6.15 6.05
C THR A 68 6.00 -7.53 5.71
N LEU A 69 6.94 -7.57 4.77
CA LEU A 69 7.63 -8.79 4.33
C LEU A 69 8.54 -9.39 5.42
N TYR A 70 9.11 -8.56 6.29
CA TYR A 70 9.90 -8.99 7.44
C TYR A 70 9.07 -9.26 8.70
N SER A 71 7.73 -9.12 8.63
CA SER A 71 6.87 -9.36 9.77
C SER A 71 6.72 -10.85 10.09
N ASN A 72 6.39 -11.17 11.34
CA ASN A 72 6.18 -12.55 11.80
C ASN A 72 4.95 -13.24 11.18
N HIS A 73 4.20 -12.56 10.31
CA HIS A 73 3.04 -13.11 9.60
C HIS A 73 3.42 -13.76 8.27
N ILE A 74 4.66 -13.60 7.83
CA ILE A 74 5.17 -14.16 6.57
C ILE A 74 6.00 -15.42 6.88
N PRO A 75 5.93 -16.48 6.04
CA PRO A 75 6.77 -17.66 6.23
C PRO A 75 8.27 -17.31 6.28
N GLU A 76 9.00 -17.87 7.24
CA GLU A 76 10.43 -17.55 7.45
C GLU A 76 11.30 -17.79 6.20
N ALA A 77 10.95 -18.80 5.40
CA ALA A 77 11.63 -19.07 4.13
C ALA A 77 11.49 -17.91 3.14
N LEU A 78 10.30 -17.29 3.07
CA LEU A 78 10.04 -16.15 2.20
C LEU A 78 10.76 -14.90 2.72
N LYS A 79 10.77 -14.68 4.04
CA LYS A 79 11.54 -13.62 4.66
C LYS A 79 13.04 -13.74 4.34
N SER A 80 13.64 -14.91 4.57
CA SER A 80 15.06 -15.18 4.29
C SER A 80 15.41 -14.95 2.82
N GLU A 81 14.52 -15.33 1.91
CA GLU A 81 14.70 -15.11 0.48
C GLU A 81 14.72 -13.61 0.12
N ILE A 82 13.81 -12.83 0.70
CA ILE A 82 13.73 -11.38 0.49
C ILE A 82 14.96 -10.68 1.08
N GLU A 83 15.42 -11.10 2.26
CA GLU A 83 16.67 -10.60 2.85
C GLU A 83 17.89 -10.93 1.99
N LEU A 84 17.95 -12.13 1.39
CA LEU A 84 19.05 -12.51 0.50
C LEU A 84 19.06 -11.67 -0.78
N ARG A 85 17.89 -11.36 -1.32
CA ARG A 85 17.77 -10.62 -2.60
C ARG A 85 17.97 -9.11 -2.44
N PHE A 86 17.33 -8.52 -1.44
CA PHE A 86 17.29 -7.07 -1.27
C PHE A 86 18.25 -6.58 -0.19
N GLY A 87 18.76 -7.47 0.67
CA GLY A 87 19.48 -7.15 1.89
C GLY A 87 18.54 -7.07 3.09
N ALA A 88 19.11 -7.22 4.28
CA ALA A 88 18.40 -6.97 5.53
C ALA A 88 18.12 -5.47 5.73
N ASP A 89 17.13 -5.17 6.58
CA ASP A 89 16.80 -3.81 7.05
C ASP A 89 16.46 -2.78 5.97
N LYS A 90 15.96 -3.23 4.80
CA LYS A 90 15.42 -2.29 3.81
C LYS A 90 14.13 -1.68 4.31
N GLY A 91 13.97 -0.37 4.08
CA GLY A 91 12.84 0.41 4.58
C GLY A 91 11.85 0.87 3.51
N CYS A 92 12.27 0.89 2.23
CA CYS A 92 11.50 1.42 1.12
C CYS A 92 11.98 0.80 -0.19
N ILE A 93 11.08 0.62 -1.15
CA ILE A 93 11.42 0.35 -2.55
C ILE A 93 10.88 1.45 -3.46
N ILE A 94 11.68 1.83 -4.44
CA ILE A 94 11.34 2.81 -5.47
C ILE A 94 11.85 2.28 -6.81
N ALA A 95 10.94 2.06 -7.75
CA ALA A 95 11.28 1.60 -9.09
C ALA A 95 10.13 1.86 -10.06
N SER A 96 10.39 1.77 -11.37
CA SER A 96 9.30 1.70 -12.34
C SER A 96 8.52 0.39 -12.21
N PRO A 97 7.23 0.32 -12.61
CA PRO A 97 6.47 -0.93 -12.60
C PRO A 97 7.17 -2.08 -13.36
N GLU A 98 7.84 -1.77 -14.47
CA GLU A 98 8.59 -2.76 -15.25
C GLU A 98 9.78 -3.32 -14.47
N GLU A 99 10.52 -2.47 -13.77
CA GLU A 99 11.62 -2.90 -12.90
C GLU A 99 11.11 -3.67 -11.68
N MET A 100 9.95 -3.31 -11.11
CA MET A 100 9.35 -4.04 -9.99
C MET A 100 9.10 -5.51 -10.37
N ILE A 101 8.57 -5.75 -11.57
CA ILE A 101 8.32 -7.11 -12.05
C ILE A 101 9.64 -7.80 -12.41
N SER A 102 10.46 -7.17 -13.27
CA SER A 102 11.65 -7.82 -13.85
C SER A 102 12.80 -8.04 -12.87
N SER A 103 12.98 -7.14 -11.90
CA SER A 103 14.12 -7.17 -10.96
C SER A 103 13.76 -7.67 -9.57
N SER A 104 12.49 -7.52 -9.16
CA SER A 104 12.03 -7.88 -7.82
C SER A 104 10.92 -8.92 -7.76
N ASP A 105 10.31 -9.33 -8.88
CA ASP A 105 9.07 -10.14 -8.89
C ASP A 105 7.93 -9.55 -8.05
N PHE A 106 7.98 -8.23 -7.80
CA PHE A 106 6.93 -7.49 -7.13
C PHE A 106 5.92 -7.03 -8.17
N ASP A 107 4.68 -7.45 -8.00
CA ASP A 107 3.58 -7.05 -8.86
C ASP A 107 2.57 -6.27 -8.04
N TYR A 108 2.51 -4.96 -8.31
CA TYR A 108 1.58 -4.01 -7.73
C TYR A 108 0.41 -3.86 -8.69
N ILE A 109 -0.75 -4.41 -8.33
CA ILE A 109 -1.91 -4.43 -9.21
C ILE A 109 -2.89 -3.34 -8.75
N PRO A 110 -2.89 -2.15 -9.40
CA PRO A 110 -3.71 -1.03 -8.98
C PRO A 110 -5.20 -1.35 -9.14
N LYS A 111 -5.99 -1.03 -8.12
CA LYS A 111 -7.46 -1.18 -8.14
C LYS A 111 -8.19 0.13 -7.87
N TYR A 112 -7.64 0.97 -7.00
CA TYR A 112 -8.25 2.22 -6.59
C TYR A 112 -7.20 3.33 -6.48
N SER A 113 -7.46 4.48 -7.08
CA SER A 113 -6.73 5.73 -6.79
C SER A 113 -7.51 6.50 -5.74
N LEU A 114 -6.88 6.81 -4.60
CA LEU A 114 -7.55 7.47 -3.49
C LEU A 114 -7.60 8.98 -3.71
N SER A 115 -8.79 9.55 -3.50
CA SER A 115 -8.97 11.00 -3.44
C SER A 115 -8.54 11.56 -2.09
N ASP A 116 -8.23 12.85 -2.02
CA ASP A 116 -7.95 13.55 -0.76
C ASP A 116 -9.07 13.38 0.26
N ASN A 117 -10.33 13.34 -0.18
CA ASN A 117 -11.48 13.11 0.71
C ASN A 117 -11.43 11.73 1.37
N THR A 118 -11.07 10.71 0.58
CA THR A 118 -10.89 9.34 1.06
C THR A 118 -9.73 9.26 2.05
N ILE A 119 -8.58 9.85 1.69
CA ILE A 119 -7.38 9.89 2.54
C ILE A 119 -7.68 10.57 3.88
N ASN A 120 -8.29 11.76 3.83
CA ASN A 120 -8.67 12.50 5.02
C ASN A 120 -9.70 11.74 5.87
N GLY A 121 -10.62 11.01 5.24
CA GLY A 121 -11.57 10.11 5.91
C GLY A 121 -10.86 9.01 6.70
N LEU A 122 -9.91 8.31 6.08
CA LEU A 122 -9.13 7.24 6.72
C LEU A 122 -8.31 7.78 7.91
N ILE A 123 -7.65 8.93 7.73
CA ILE A 123 -6.86 9.57 8.79
C ILE A 123 -7.75 9.94 9.98
N ARG A 124 -8.91 10.56 9.74
CA ARG A 124 -9.88 10.91 10.79
C ARG A 124 -10.39 9.67 11.52
N GLY A 125 -10.74 8.62 10.80
CA GLY A 125 -11.18 7.34 11.38
C GLY A 125 -10.15 6.74 12.32
N PHE A 126 -8.87 6.73 11.92
CA PHE A 126 -7.77 6.22 12.74
C PHE A 126 -7.61 6.98 14.06
N PHE A 127 -7.62 8.32 14.03
CA PHE A 127 -7.52 9.14 15.24
C PHE A 127 -8.75 8.99 16.15
N ALA A 128 -9.95 8.90 15.58
CA ALA A 128 -11.18 8.70 16.34
C ALA A 128 -11.23 7.33 17.03
N HIS A 129 -10.68 6.28 16.40
CA HIS A 129 -10.59 4.95 17.02
C HIS A 129 -9.58 4.92 18.17
N ARG A 130 -8.41 5.56 18.01
CA ARG A 130 -7.40 5.66 19.07
C ARG A 130 -7.85 6.47 20.28
N ALA A 131 -8.69 7.47 20.11
CA ALA A 131 -9.23 8.26 21.22
C ALA A 131 -10.27 7.52 22.08
N LYS A 132 -10.72 6.33 21.65
CA LYS A 132 -11.71 5.49 22.35
C LYS A 132 -11.09 4.27 23.04
N GLN A 133 -9.78 4.08 22.94
CA GLN A 133 -9.00 3.05 23.65
C GLN A 133 -8.25 3.71 24.80
#